data_AF-B5XPL3-F1
#
_entry.id   AF-B5XPL3-F1
#
_cell.length_a   1.000
_cell.length_b   1.000
_cell.length_c   1.000
_cell.angle_alpha   90.00
_cell.angle_beta   90.00
_cell.angle_gamma   90.00
#
_symmetry.space_group_name_H-M   'P 1'
#
loop_
_entity.id
_entity.type
_entity.pdbx_description
1 polymer ?
#
loop_
_entity_poly.entity_id
_entity_poly.type
_entity_poly.pdbx_seq_one_letter_code
_entity_poly.pdbx_strand_id
1 'polypeptide(L)'
;MSITSLSDAGGPAARQGFKYQDHVAVSFIFKMLRDSNYSQVECETADDIVAVFQCEGQILNEYIQVKTTESDGKWNLKEITALDGSKANSSLLHKSLKCDVRPGIARFRIVTKRDVAKILEGFKKEIDKRVLPDITTTRGMALCKTFKTFVSPQKRNFLYWAENFVWQVYGDVEALEAVNIKALSQLAEVLGNRPNFTQLKAIYEEFLEIADKAATASVKTAAASKIILRDPTLAYLRKLLDEADDKSTATSKPYKKRPDPFLVEFHANTKEGLLHSFSGFDVRYALKKWRHENYAKHLIEWLPEFSLKASEIVNILAHNAKAILARSISTFSDSELPRDRLIAELILHSILRSRQDSEPVACKVFYKSADKLSEFGNAHIVQMPDQDDQLWLGLARLIKANDMDTTLEQIREILDETISETVLSAEREIIISLREPLHHQPKADSFNQALHRNSPVDDMLNILCFPILLTYDSAALSSGWLTDYVDNLKIEIETHFRTFTSELPENIKQVKVHIFLVPMESIEHLTKAFNSYCEKLEEL
;
A
#
# COMPACT_ATOMS: atom_id res chain seq x y z
N MET A 1 -49.86 -16.48 -6.66
CA MET A 1 -49.83 -16.90 -5.25
C MET A 1 -49.09 -15.84 -4.47
N SER A 2 -49.79 -15.12 -3.59
CA SER A 2 -49.16 -14.16 -2.68
C SER A 2 -48.65 -14.92 -1.47
N ILE A 3 -47.36 -14.81 -1.17
CA ILE A 3 -46.79 -15.39 0.06
C ILE A 3 -47.32 -14.57 1.23
N THR A 4 -48.37 -15.06 1.88
CA THR A 4 -48.90 -14.51 3.13
C THR A 4 -48.03 -14.98 4.30
N SER A 5 -47.55 -14.01 5.09
CA SER A 5 -46.59 -14.10 6.21
C SER A 5 -45.19 -14.63 5.86
N LEU A 6 -44.30 -13.69 5.52
CA LEU A 6 -42.84 -13.91 5.55
C LEU A 6 -42.43 -13.97 7.04
N SER A 7 -41.95 -15.12 7.48
CA SER A 7 -41.36 -15.30 8.81
C SER A 7 -40.14 -16.19 8.64
N ASP A 8 -38.97 -15.70 9.03
CA ASP A 8 -37.70 -16.45 8.97
C ASP A 8 -37.60 -17.54 10.07
N ALA A 9 -38.65 -17.70 10.88
CA ALA A 9 -38.72 -18.73 11.92
C ALA A 9 -38.49 -20.15 11.37
N GLY A 10 -37.69 -20.95 12.08
CA GLY A 10 -37.33 -22.31 11.68
C GLY A 10 -35.96 -22.39 11.01
N GLY A 11 -35.88 -23.01 9.82
CA GLY A 11 -34.62 -23.28 9.12
C GLY A 11 -33.75 -22.05 8.79
N PRO A 12 -34.32 -20.94 8.27
CA PRO A 12 -33.56 -19.72 7.98
C PRO A 12 -32.96 -19.08 9.23
N ALA A 13 -33.73 -18.90 10.30
CA ALA A 13 -33.24 -18.39 11.58
C ALA A 13 -32.14 -19.27 12.20
N ALA A 14 -32.25 -20.60 12.08
CA ALA A 14 -31.20 -21.52 12.53
C ALA A 14 -29.91 -21.31 11.74
N ARG A 15 -29.98 -21.20 10.40
CA ARG A 15 -28.81 -20.93 9.53
C ARG A 15 -28.16 -19.58 9.82
N GLN A 16 -28.96 -18.53 10.02
CA GLN A 16 -28.44 -17.22 10.42
C GLN A 16 -27.80 -17.26 11.82
N GLY A 17 -28.35 -18.10 12.71
CA GLY A 17 -27.80 -18.38 14.02
C GLY A 17 -26.39 -18.99 13.95
N PHE A 18 -26.24 -20.06 13.18
CA PHE A 18 -24.94 -20.72 12.95
C PHE A 18 -23.93 -19.75 12.32
N LYS A 19 -24.34 -18.99 11.30
CA LYS A 19 -23.46 -17.99 10.69
C LYS A 19 -22.95 -16.97 11.71
N TYR A 20 -23.81 -16.42 12.58
CA TYR A 20 -23.34 -15.48 13.61
C TYR A 20 -22.38 -16.13 14.61
N GLN A 21 -22.58 -17.40 14.95
CA GLN A 21 -21.66 -18.16 15.80
C GLN A 21 -20.28 -18.32 15.16
N ASP A 22 -20.19 -18.59 13.87
CA ASP A 22 -18.90 -18.67 13.17
C ASP A 22 -18.13 -17.35 13.22
N HIS A 23 -18.84 -16.21 13.04
CA HIS A 23 -18.23 -14.89 13.20
C HIS A 23 -17.70 -14.67 14.64
N VAL A 24 -18.40 -15.16 15.67
CA VAL A 24 -17.94 -15.11 17.06
C VAL A 24 -16.72 -16.02 17.26
N ALA A 25 -16.72 -17.23 16.68
CA ALA A 25 -15.58 -18.14 16.74
C ALA A 25 -14.33 -17.48 16.16
N VAL A 26 -14.45 -16.80 15.01
CA VAL A 26 -13.33 -16.04 14.41
C VAL A 26 -12.80 -14.95 15.33
N SER A 27 -13.67 -14.25 16.08
CA SER A 27 -13.20 -13.28 17.10
C SER A 27 -12.27 -13.93 18.13
N PHE A 28 -12.59 -15.14 18.58
CA PHE A 28 -11.77 -15.88 19.53
C PHE A 28 -10.54 -16.51 18.88
N ILE A 29 -10.60 -16.91 17.62
CA ILE A 29 -9.42 -17.33 16.86
C ILE A 29 -8.43 -16.17 16.77
N PHE A 30 -8.87 -14.97 16.35
CA PHE A 30 -7.99 -13.79 16.30
C PHE A 30 -7.48 -13.37 17.68
N LYS A 31 -8.30 -13.50 18.74
CA LYS A 31 -7.84 -13.31 20.12
C LYS A 31 -6.72 -14.30 20.48
N MET A 32 -6.88 -15.58 20.14
CA MET A 32 -5.88 -16.62 20.35
C MET A 32 -4.58 -16.36 19.56
N LEU A 33 -4.68 -15.89 18.31
CA LEU A 33 -3.50 -15.58 17.52
C LEU A 33 -2.71 -14.40 18.12
N ARG A 34 -3.41 -13.42 18.71
CA ARG A 34 -2.81 -12.25 19.36
C ARG A 34 -2.19 -12.55 20.72
N ASP A 35 -2.80 -13.44 21.50
CA ASP A 35 -2.37 -13.77 22.86
C ASP A 35 -1.76 -15.18 22.91
N SER A 36 -0.45 -15.25 23.13
CA SER A 36 0.32 -16.50 23.16
C SER A 36 -0.04 -17.44 24.32
N ASN A 37 -0.82 -16.99 25.30
CA ASN A 37 -1.32 -17.86 26.37
C ASN A 37 -2.41 -18.83 25.88
N TYR A 38 -3.08 -18.52 24.78
CA TYR A 38 -4.07 -19.41 24.18
C TYR A 38 -3.40 -20.58 23.46
N SER A 39 -3.95 -21.77 23.65
CA SER A 39 -3.49 -22.98 22.94
C SER A 39 -4.43 -23.36 21.80
N GLN A 40 -5.74 -23.19 21.99
CA GLN A 40 -6.75 -23.59 21.01
C GLN A 40 -8.10 -22.88 21.20
N VAL A 41 -8.88 -22.88 20.11
CA VAL A 41 -10.31 -22.57 20.09
C VAL A 41 -11.04 -23.80 19.55
N GLU A 42 -12.18 -24.14 20.12
CA GLU A 42 -12.96 -25.30 19.73
C GLU A 42 -14.39 -24.88 19.41
N CYS A 43 -15.01 -25.55 18.44
CA CYS A 43 -16.39 -25.29 18.03
C CYS A 43 -17.27 -26.53 18.25
N GLU A 44 -18.45 -26.35 18.85
CA GLU A 44 -19.44 -27.43 19.07
C GLU A 44 -18.86 -28.62 19.85
N THR A 45 -18.12 -28.33 20.94
CA THR A 45 -17.54 -29.33 21.84
C THR A 45 -18.25 -29.35 23.20
N ALA A 46 -17.70 -28.68 24.21
CA ALA A 46 -18.33 -28.59 25.54
C ALA A 46 -19.36 -27.46 25.65
N ASP A 47 -19.31 -26.47 24.74
CA ASP A 47 -20.30 -25.41 24.53
C ASP A 47 -20.26 -25.01 23.04
N ASP A 48 -21.02 -23.97 22.66
CA ASP A 48 -21.05 -23.44 21.28
C ASP A 48 -19.60 -23.15 20.79
N ILE A 49 -18.80 -22.47 21.61
CA ILE A 49 -17.35 -22.26 21.42
C ILE A 49 -16.62 -22.49 22.76
N VAL A 50 -15.42 -23.06 22.74
CA VAL A 50 -14.54 -23.17 23.92
C VAL A 50 -13.17 -22.62 23.58
N ALA A 51 -12.69 -21.63 24.34
CA ALA A 51 -11.32 -21.14 24.22
C ALA A 51 -10.46 -21.65 25.39
N VAL A 52 -9.29 -22.22 25.08
CA VAL A 52 -8.40 -22.82 26.06
C VAL A 52 -7.09 -22.05 26.11
N PHE A 53 -6.70 -21.63 27.31
CA PHE A 53 -5.48 -20.86 27.53
C PHE A 53 -4.87 -21.12 28.89
N GLN A 54 -3.58 -20.83 29.03
CA GLN A 54 -2.85 -20.93 30.29
C GLN A 54 -2.98 -19.63 31.08
N CYS A 55 -3.19 -19.75 32.39
CA CYS A 55 -3.18 -18.63 33.33
C CYS A 55 -2.46 -19.09 34.59
N GLU A 56 -1.32 -18.46 34.92
CA GLU A 56 -0.51 -18.79 36.11
C GLU A 56 -0.17 -20.30 36.23
N GLY A 57 0.12 -20.95 35.10
CA GLY A 57 0.45 -22.38 35.04
C GLY A 57 -0.75 -23.33 35.15
N GLN A 58 -1.98 -22.81 35.17
CA GLN A 58 -3.21 -23.60 35.14
C GLN A 58 -3.92 -23.49 33.79
N ILE A 59 -4.50 -24.61 33.34
CA ILE A 59 -5.40 -24.62 32.19
C ILE A 59 -6.69 -23.90 32.57
N LEU A 60 -7.09 -22.95 31.74
CA LEU A 60 -8.36 -22.26 31.81
C LEU A 60 -9.20 -22.59 30.58
N ASN A 61 -10.45 -23.00 30.82
CA ASN A 61 -11.45 -23.23 29.77
C ASN A 61 -12.49 -22.11 29.85
N GLU A 62 -12.57 -21.28 28.81
CA GLU A 62 -13.62 -20.28 28.65
C GLU A 62 -14.72 -20.85 27.76
N TYR A 63 -15.87 -21.15 28.38
CA TYR A 63 -17.06 -21.65 27.70
C TYR A 63 -17.90 -20.48 27.19
N ILE A 64 -18.06 -20.40 25.87
CA ILE A 64 -18.63 -19.25 25.18
C ILE A 64 -19.92 -19.71 24.51
N GLN A 65 -21.03 -19.16 25.00
CA GLN A 65 -22.35 -19.48 24.53
C GLN A 65 -22.92 -18.33 23.69
N VAL A 66 -23.30 -18.60 22.46
CA VAL A 66 -23.78 -17.60 21.50
C VAL A 66 -25.30 -17.58 21.47
N LYS A 67 -25.92 -16.40 21.53
CA LYS A 67 -27.38 -16.25 21.49
C LYS A 67 -27.81 -15.20 20.47
N THR A 68 -28.57 -15.65 19.49
CA THR A 68 -29.03 -14.89 18.32
C THR A 68 -30.52 -14.56 18.33
N THR A 69 -31.21 -14.80 19.44
CA THR A 69 -32.66 -14.58 19.58
C THR A 69 -33.06 -13.15 19.16
N GLU A 70 -34.02 -13.06 18.25
CA GLU A 70 -34.62 -11.80 17.81
C GLU A 70 -35.64 -11.33 18.84
N SER A 71 -35.37 -10.19 19.46
CA SER A 71 -36.28 -9.51 20.38
C SER A 71 -35.86 -8.04 20.48
N ASP A 72 -36.83 -7.14 20.51
CA ASP A 72 -36.60 -5.69 20.66
C ASP A 72 -36.18 -5.31 22.09
N GLY A 73 -36.35 -6.20 23.06
CA GLY A 73 -36.02 -5.95 24.47
C GLY A 73 -34.57 -6.27 24.82
N LYS A 74 -34.02 -5.67 25.88
CA LYS A 74 -32.73 -6.07 26.44
C LYS A 74 -32.82 -7.39 27.22
N TRP A 75 -31.74 -8.18 27.22
CA TRP A 75 -31.65 -9.39 28.04
C TRP A 75 -31.84 -9.06 29.52
N ASN A 76 -32.72 -9.78 30.20
CA ASN A 76 -33.09 -9.47 31.58
C ASN A 76 -33.11 -10.74 32.47
N LEU A 77 -33.24 -10.53 33.79
CA LEU A 77 -33.17 -11.63 34.75
C LEU A 77 -34.28 -12.67 34.54
N LYS A 78 -35.51 -12.23 34.23
CA LYS A 78 -36.64 -13.13 33.97
C LYS A 78 -36.30 -14.06 32.81
N GLU A 79 -35.76 -13.51 31.73
CA GLU A 79 -35.42 -14.27 30.54
C GLU A 79 -34.29 -15.29 30.78
N ILE A 80 -33.18 -14.89 31.42
CA ILE A 80 -32.04 -15.81 31.62
C ILE A 80 -32.31 -16.91 32.68
N THR A 81 -33.32 -16.68 33.54
CA THR A 81 -33.79 -17.66 34.55
C THR A 81 -34.99 -18.47 34.09
N ALA A 82 -35.63 -18.11 32.96
CA ALA A 82 -36.79 -18.81 32.44
C ALA A 82 -36.43 -20.26 32.08
N LEU A 83 -37.29 -21.19 32.47
CA LEU A 83 -37.15 -22.61 32.13
C LEU A 83 -37.62 -22.87 30.70
N ASP A 84 -37.03 -23.87 30.09
CA ASP A 84 -37.45 -24.46 28.82
C ASP A 84 -38.73 -25.27 29.06
N GLY A 85 -39.88 -24.59 28.96
CA GLY A 85 -41.17 -25.11 29.39
C GLY A 85 -41.18 -25.44 30.89
N SER A 86 -41.52 -26.68 31.24
CA SER A 86 -41.52 -27.19 32.62
C SER A 86 -40.24 -27.93 33.01
N LYS A 87 -39.23 -27.99 32.12
CA LYS A 87 -38.02 -28.78 32.36
C LYS A 87 -37.18 -28.15 33.48
N ALA A 88 -36.99 -28.87 34.57
CA ALA A 88 -36.14 -28.40 35.67
C ALA A 88 -34.69 -28.16 35.21
N ASN A 89 -34.03 -27.16 35.79
CA ASN A 89 -32.62 -26.83 35.56
C ASN A 89 -32.27 -26.61 34.08
N SER A 90 -33.15 -25.95 33.33
CA SER A 90 -33.04 -25.78 31.88
C SER A 90 -32.90 -24.33 31.41
N SER A 91 -32.85 -23.37 32.34
CA SER A 91 -32.65 -21.97 32.00
C SER A 91 -31.29 -21.70 31.36
N LEU A 92 -31.12 -20.52 30.75
CA LEU A 92 -29.84 -20.11 30.17
C LEU A 92 -28.69 -20.20 31.19
N LEU A 93 -28.91 -19.73 32.42
CA LEU A 93 -27.93 -19.85 33.50
C LEU A 93 -27.57 -21.30 33.85
N HIS A 94 -28.56 -22.20 33.89
CA HIS A 94 -28.28 -23.61 34.12
C HIS A 94 -27.51 -24.23 32.96
N LYS A 95 -27.86 -23.90 31.71
CA LYS A 95 -27.14 -24.38 30.52
C LYS A 95 -25.68 -23.90 30.54
N SER A 96 -25.45 -22.62 30.82
CA SER A 96 -24.11 -22.03 30.96
C SER A 96 -23.31 -22.64 32.12
N LEU A 97 -23.89 -22.96 33.27
CA LEU A 97 -23.13 -23.61 34.34
C LEU A 97 -22.89 -25.12 34.07
N LYS A 98 -23.73 -25.77 33.26
CA LYS A 98 -23.60 -27.19 32.92
C LYS A 98 -22.44 -27.51 32.00
N CYS A 99 -21.97 -26.57 31.19
CA CYS A 99 -20.86 -26.80 30.26
C CYS A 99 -19.50 -26.94 30.97
N ASP A 100 -19.41 -26.58 32.25
CA ASP A 100 -18.23 -26.79 33.10
C ASP A 100 -18.00 -28.29 33.41
N VAL A 101 -17.45 -28.98 32.42
CA VAL A 101 -17.19 -30.42 32.40
C VAL A 101 -15.70 -30.77 32.49
N ARG A 102 -14.79 -29.78 32.38
CA ARG A 102 -13.33 -30.01 32.30
C ARG A 102 -12.61 -29.56 33.58
N PRO A 103 -11.52 -30.22 33.96
CA PRO A 103 -10.67 -29.76 35.06
C PRO A 103 -9.97 -28.44 34.71
N GLY A 104 -9.42 -27.75 35.71
CA GLY A 104 -8.82 -26.42 35.57
C GLY A 104 -9.82 -25.31 35.84
N ILE A 105 -9.45 -24.05 35.59
CA ILE A 105 -10.31 -22.89 35.85
C ILE A 105 -11.41 -22.81 34.78
N ALA A 106 -12.66 -22.55 35.18
CA ALA A 106 -13.74 -22.29 34.24
C ALA A 106 -14.07 -20.80 34.18
N ARG A 107 -14.12 -20.25 32.97
CA ARG A 107 -14.75 -18.97 32.68
C ARG A 107 -15.96 -19.19 31.81
N PHE A 108 -16.95 -18.33 31.96
CA PHE A 108 -18.20 -18.41 31.24
C PHE A 108 -18.40 -17.12 30.46
N ARG A 109 -18.90 -17.23 29.24
CA ARG A 109 -19.24 -16.06 28.45
C ARG A 109 -20.53 -16.30 27.70
N ILE A 110 -21.40 -15.29 27.69
CA ILE A 110 -22.55 -15.25 26.80
C ILE A 110 -22.34 -14.11 25.81
N VAL A 111 -22.46 -14.42 24.52
CA VAL A 111 -22.29 -13.47 23.42
C VAL A 111 -23.63 -13.23 22.74
N THR A 112 -24.05 -11.97 22.65
CA THR A 112 -25.38 -11.60 22.12
C THR A 112 -25.34 -10.47 21.12
N LYS A 113 -26.37 -10.42 20.27
CA LYS A 113 -26.62 -9.27 19.39
C LYS A 113 -27.14 -8.06 20.16
N ARG A 114 -28.22 -8.26 20.93
CA ARG A 114 -28.87 -7.22 21.72
C ARG A 114 -28.20 -7.01 23.08
N ASP A 115 -28.33 -5.79 23.59
CA ASP A 115 -27.76 -5.36 24.86
C ASP A 115 -28.49 -5.97 26.07
N VAL A 116 -27.94 -5.75 27.26
CA VAL A 116 -28.46 -6.27 28.54
C VAL A 116 -29.12 -5.19 29.38
N ALA A 117 -30.12 -5.58 30.17
CA ALA A 117 -30.77 -4.69 31.12
C ALA A 117 -29.79 -4.27 32.24
N LYS A 118 -30.07 -3.13 32.89
CA LYS A 118 -29.24 -2.54 33.95
C LYS A 118 -28.80 -3.52 35.05
N ILE A 119 -29.65 -4.49 35.37
CA ILE A 119 -29.36 -5.50 36.39
C ILE A 119 -28.19 -6.45 36.02
N LEU A 120 -27.88 -6.57 34.72
CA LEU A 120 -26.83 -7.41 34.17
C LEU A 120 -25.61 -6.62 33.67
N GLU A 121 -25.67 -5.28 33.64
CA GLU A 121 -24.60 -4.42 33.09
C GLU A 121 -23.23 -4.67 33.74
N GLY A 122 -23.21 -5.02 35.03
CA GLY A 122 -21.98 -5.36 35.74
C GLY A 122 -21.20 -6.53 35.11
N PHE A 123 -21.90 -7.46 34.45
CA PHE A 123 -21.26 -8.59 33.78
C PHE A 123 -20.59 -8.22 32.45
N LYS A 124 -20.82 -7.02 31.89
CA LYS A 124 -20.15 -6.57 30.65
C LYS A 124 -18.67 -6.23 30.86
N LYS A 125 -18.23 -6.03 32.11
CA LYS A 125 -16.84 -5.74 32.43
C LYS A 125 -16.01 -7.02 32.32
N GLU A 126 -14.90 -7.02 31.60
CA GLU A 126 -13.99 -8.18 31.55
C GLU A 126 -13.46 -8.53 32.95
N ILE A 127 -13.22 -9.83 33.18
CA ILE A 127 -12.89 -10.39 34.51
C ILE A 127 -11.60 -9.79 35.08
N ASP A 128 -10.58 -9.61 34.25
CA ASP A 128 -9.29 -9.01 34.62
C ASP A 128 -9.41 -7.56 35.12
N LYS A 129 -10.51 -6.88 34.78
CA LYS A 129 -10.79 -5.51 35.20
C LYS A 129 -11.71 -5.45 36.42
N ARG A 130 -12.20 -6.58 36.94
CA ARG A 130 -13.07 -6.61 38.13
C ARG A 130 -12.24 -6.69 39.40
N VAL A 131 -12.71 -5.99 40.43
CA VAL A 131 -12.19 -6.12 41.79
C VAL A 131 -13.33 -6.67 42.62
N LEU A 132 -13.20 -7.93 43.05
CA LEU A 132 -14.22 -8.62 43.83
C LEU A 132 -14.03 -8.34 45.34
N PRO A 133 -15.11 -8.28 46.14
CA PRO A 133 -16.51 -8.46 45.74
C PRO A 133 -17.08 -7.23 45.02
N ASP A 134 -17.89 -7.47 43.99
CA ASP A 134 -18.59 -6.41 43.26
C ASP A 134 -20.10 -6.71 43.07
N ILE A 135 -20.74 -6.00 42.14
CA ILE A 135 -22.16 -6.21 41.83
C ILE A 135 -22.42 -7.65 41.31
N THR A 136 -21.44 -8.28 40.67
CA THR A 136 -21.54 -9.65 40.16
C THR A 136 -21.49 -10.67 41.29
N THR A 137 -20.62 -10.48 42.30
CA THR A 137 -20.61 -11.27 43.55
C THR A 137 -21.97 -11.21 44.24
N THR A 138 -22.53 -10.01 44.38
CA THR A 138 -23.86 -9.81 45.01
C THR A 138 -24.96 -10.56 44.24
N ARG A 139 -24.89 -10.56 42.90
CA ARG A 139 -25.82 -11.30 42.05
C ARG A 139 -25.61 -12.81 42.15
N GLY A 140 -24.38 -13.29 42.20
CA GLY A 140 -24.04 -14.70 42.43
C GLY A 140 -24.63 -15.23 43.74
N MET A 141 -24.49 -14.47 44.83
CA MET A 141 -25.10 -14.81 46.13
C MET A 141 -26.64 -14.91 46.04
N ALA A 142 -27.29 -13.98 45.32
CA ALA A 142 -28.73 -14.04 45.09
C ALA A 142 -29.13 -15.28 44.27
N LEU A 143 -28.38 -15.61 43.22
CA LEU A 143 -28.61 -16.79 42.39
C LEU A 143 -28.42 -18.09 43.18
N CYS A 144 -27.45 -18.17 44.08
CA CYS A 144 -27.29 -19.32 44.99
C CYS A 144 -28.48 -19.50 45.93
N LYS A 145 -29.14 -18.42 46.37
CA LYS A 145 -30.38 -18.51 47.17
C LYS A 145 -31.54 -19.05 46.34
N THR A 146 -31.61 -18.70 45.06
CA THR A 146 -32.64 -19.16 44.12
C THR A 146 -32.42 -20.60 43.68
N PHE A 147 -31.19 -21.01 43.40
CA PHE A 147 -30.82 -22.31 42.84
C PHE A 147 -29.92 -23.11 43.79
N LYS A 148 -30.41 -23.36 45.00
CA LYS A 148 -29.60 -23.84 46.15
C LYS A 148 -28.83 -25.13 45.94
N THR A 149 -29.40 -26.08 45.20
CA THR A 149 -28.87 -27.45 45.06
C THR A 149 -28.10 -27.66 43.76
N PHE A 150 -28.10 -26.67 42.87
CA PHE A 150 -27.54 -26.83 41.53
C PHE A 150 -26.05 -26.50 41.51
N VAL A 151 -25.23 -27.44 41.04
CA VAL A 151 -23.80 -27.26 40.81
C VAL A 151 -23.42 -27.81 39.44
N SER A 152 -22.32 -27.31 38.88
CA SER A 152 -21.72 -27.86 37.66
C SER A 152 -21.20 -29.28 37.86
N PRO A 153 -20.88 -30.02 36.77
CA PRO A 153 -20.14 -31.28 36.85
C PRO A 153 -18.82 -31.19 37.63
N GLN A 154 -18.13 -30.04 37.62
CA GLN A 154 -16.95 -29.75 38.44
C GLN A 154 -17.28 -29.18 39.84
N LYS A 155 -18.53 -29.36 40.30
CA LYS A 155 -19.04 -28.97 41.64
C LYS A 155 -18.98 -27.47 41.95
N ARG A 156 -19.08 -26.62 40.92
CA ARG A 156 -19.11 -25.15 41.06
C ARG A 156 -20.55 -24.64 41.14
N ASN A 157 -20.78 -23.60 41.93
CA ASN A 157 -22.10 -23.01 42.13
C ASN A 157 -22.26 -21.68 41.37
N PHE A 158 -23.43 -21.04 41.50
CA PHE A 158 -23.71 -19.77 40.82
C PHE A 158 -22.95 -18.56 41.36
N LEU A 159 -22.34 -18.64 42.55
CA LEU A 159 -21.42 -17.60 43.02
C LEU A 159 -20.14 -17.63 42.18
N TYR A 160 -19.54 -18.81 42.04
CA TYR A 160 -18.37 -18.99 41.17
C TYR A 160 -18.69 -18.58 39.73
N TRP A 161 -19.84 -19.01 39.20
CA TRP A 161 -20.29 -18.63 37.87
C TRP A 161 -20.31 -17.11 37.71
N ALA A 162 -20.97 -16.39 38.61
CA ALA A 162 -21.12 -14.94 38.50
C ALA A 162 -19.77 -14.20 38.55
N GLU A 163 -18.85 -14.65 39.41
CA GLU A 163 -17.51 -14.06 39.55
C GLU A 163 -16.62 -14.37 38.33
N ASN A 164 -16.89 -15.45 37.60
CA ASN A 164 -16.13 -15.90 36.43
C ASN A 164 -16.92 -15.79 35.11
N PHE A 165 -18.00 -14.99 35.08
CA PHE A 165 -18.87 -14.85 33.92
C PHE A 165 -18.78 -13.48 33.28
N VAL A 166 -18.65 -13.40 31.96
CA VAL A 166 -18.70 -12.15 31.16
C VAL A 166 -19.87 -12.15 30.17
N TRP A 167 -20.54 -11.02 30.03
CA TRP A 167 -21.51 -10.80 28.97
C TRP A 167 -20.92 -9.92 27.88
N GLN A 168 -20.78 -10.46 26.67
CA GLN A 168 -20.25 -9.75 25.51
C GLN A 168 -21.37 -9.39 24.53
N VAL A 169 -21.41 -8.14 24.07
CA VAL A 169 -22.37 -7.66 23.07
C VAL A 169 -21.60 -7.18 21.85
N TYR A 170 -21.87 -7.76 20.69
CA TYR A 170 -21.23 -7.36 19.42
C TYR A 170 -22.15 -6.63 18.45
N GLY A 171 -23.47 -6.71 18.64
CA GLY A 171 -24.44 -6.17 17.67
C GLY A 171 -24.80 -7.20 16.60
N ASP A 172 -25.16 -6.73 15.42
CA ASP A 172 -25.45 -7.59 14.27
C ASP A 172 -24.17 -8.19 13.64
N VAL A 173 -24.34 -8.93 12.55
CA VAL A 173 -23.25 -9.60 11.83
C VAL A 173 -22.28 -8.58 11.24
N GLU A 174 -22.76 -7.45 10.73
CA GLU A 174 -21.93 -6.41 10.10
C GLU A 174 -21.04 -5.72 11.12
N ALA A 175 -21.59 -5.39 12.29
CA ALA A 175 -20.83 -4.83 13.41
C ALA A 175 -19.74 -5.80 13.89
N LEU A 176 -20.05 -7.10 13.96
CA LEU A 176 -19.09 -8.13 14.35
C LEU A 176 -18.01 -8.36 13.28
N GLU A 177 -18.36 -8.37 11.99
CA GLU A 177 -17.39 -8.40 10.89
C GLU A 177 -16.42 -7.22 11.00
N ALA A 178 -16.91 -6.00 11.22
CA ALA A 178 -16.05 -4.82 11.38
C ALA A 178 -15.07 -4.96 12.57
N VAL A 179 -15.53 -5.52 13.70
CA VAL A 179 -14.66 -5.83 14.85
C VAL A 179 -13.59 -6.84 14.48
N ASN A 180 -13.95 -7.90 13.75
CA ASN A 180 -13.02 -8.95 13.35
C ASN A 180 -12.00 -8.47 12.30
N ILE A 181 -12.43 -7.70 11.30
CA ILE A 181 -11.54 -7.10 10.30
C ILE A 181 -10.54 -6.17 10.98
N LYS A 182 -10.97 -5.39 11.97
CA LYS A 182 -10.05 -4.57 12.78
C LYS A 182 -9.04 -5.44 13.53
N ALA A 183 -9.47 -6.53 14.15
CA ALA A 183 -8.57 -7.43 14.85
C ALA A 183 -7.56 -8.10 13.91
N LEU A 184 -8.00 -8.52 12.72
CA LEU A 184 -7.13 -9.08 11.68
C LEU A 184 -6.12 -8.04 11.16
N SER A 185 -6.56 -6.81 10.93
CA SER A 185 -5.67 -5.71 10.53
C SER A 185 -4.59 -5.44 11.58
N GLN A 186 -4.94 -5.46 12.88
CA GLN A 186 -3.97 -5.33 13.96
C GLN A 186 -3.00 -6.52 14.04
N LEU A 187 -3.48 -7.74 13.77
CA LEU A 187 -2.62 -8.91 13.68
C LEU A 187 -1.63 -8.79 12.52
N ALA A 188 -2.10 -8.38 11.34
CA ALA A 188 -1.26 -8.18 10.17
C ALA A 188 -0.17 -7.12 10.44
N GLU A 189 -0.52 -6.01 11.08
CA GLU A 189 0.42 -4.95 11.45
C GLU A 189 1.54 -5.47 12.37
N VAL A 190 1.20 -6.24 13.40
CA VAL A 190 2.18 -6.86 14.32
C VAL A 190 3.09 -7.85 13.58
N LEU A 191 2.58 -8.51 12.55
CA LEU A 191 3.35 -9.45 11.71
C LEU A 191 4.19 -8.75 10.64
N GLY A 192 4.02 -7.44 10.44
CA GLY A 192 4.76 -6.62 9.49
C GLY A 192 4.08 -6.46 8.11
N ASN A 193 2.94 -7.10 7.90
CA ASN A 193 2.20 -7.09 6.65
C ASN A 193 1.21 -5.90 6.60
N ARG A 194 0.85 -5.45 5.40
CA ARG A 194 -0.09 -4.31 5.21
C ARG A 194 -1.14 -4.61 4.14
N PRO A 195 -1.99 -5.63 4.33
CA PRO A 195 -3.05 -5.95 3.39
C PRO A 195 -4.05 -4.80 3.28
N ASN A 196 -4.52 -4.54 2.06
CA ASN A 196 -5.63 -3.63 1.82
C ASN A 196 -6.96 -4.25 2.28
N PHE A 197 -8.03 -3.46 2.29
CA PHE A 197 -9.35 -3.90 2.77
C PHE A 197 -9.90 -5.13 2.03
N THR A 198 -9.73 -5.19 0.72
CA THR A 198 -10.18 -6.33 -0.10
C THR A 198 -9.43 -7.61 0.28
N GLN A 199 -8.12 -7.52 0.49
CA GLN A 199 -7.29 -8.63 0.96
C GLN A 199 -7.69 -9.06 2.38
N LEU A 200 -7.91 -8.11 3.29
CA LEU A 200 -8.40 -8.41 4.64
C LEU A 200 -9.73 -9.16 4.62
N LYS A 201 -10.67 -8.78 3.73
CA LYS A 201 -11.94 -9.50 3.56
C LYS A 201 -11.73 -10.92 3.09
N ALA A 202 -10.92 -11.14 2.05
CA ALA A 202 -10.63 -12.47 1.55
C ALA A 202 -9.99 -13.36 2.63
N ILE A 203 -9.03 -12.83 3.39
CA ILE A 203 -8.42 -13.57 4.51
C ILE A 203 -9.46 -13.85 5.60
N TYR A 204 -10.33 -12.90 5.93
CA TYR A 204 -11.40 -13.11 6.90
C TYR A 204 -12.37 -14.22 6.48
N GLU A 205 -12.70 -14.33 5.20
CA GLU A 205 -13.52 -15.40 4.64
C GLU A 205 -12.87 -16.78 4.81
N GLU A 206 -11.55 -16.91 4.63
CA GLU A 206 -10.82 -18.15 4.93
C GLU A 206 -10.94 -18.56 6.40
N PHE A 207 -10.96 -17.59 7.32
CA PHE A 207 -11.13 -17.86 8.75
C PHE A 207 -12.58 -18.22 9.12
N LEU A 208 -13.58 -17.66 8.44
CA LEU A 208 -14.97 -18.10 8.56
C LEU A 208 -15.12 -19.54 8.11
N GLU A 209 -14.48 -19.92 7.00
CA GLU A 209 -14.49 -21.30 6.50
C GLU A 209 -13.80 -22.27 7.47
N ILE A 210 -12.72 -21.85 8.15
CA ILE A 210 -12.09 -22.65 9.23
C ILE A 210 -13.08 -22.86 10.39
N ALA A 211 -13.79 -21.80 10.80
CA ALA A 211 -14.78 -21.88 11.87
C ALA A 211 -15.96 -22.80 11.51
N ASP A 212 -16.51 -22.66 10.30
CA ASP A 212 -17.61 -23.49 9.79
C ASP A 212 -17.21 -24.97 9.72
N LYS A 213 -16.01 -25.28 9.17
CA LYS A 213 -15.49 -26.66 9.12
C LYS A 213 -15.35 -27.27 10.52
N ALA A 214 -14.89 -26.50 11.49
CA ALA A 214 -14.78 -26.97 12.88
C ALA A 214 -16.16 -27.20 13.51
N ALA A 215 -17.10 -26.29 13.30
CA ALA A 215 -18.47 -26.38 13.82
C ALA A 215 -19.22 -27.60 13.23
N THR A 216 -19.09 -27.83 11.92
CA THR A 216 -19.81 -28.89 11.18
C THR A 216 -19.15 -30.27 11.27
N ALA A 217 -17.88 -30.37 11.66
CA ALA A 217 -17.18 -31.65 11.79
C ALA A 217 -17.91 -32.62 12.73
N SER A 218 -17.89 -33.91 12.39
CA SER A 218 -18.54 -34.96 13.19
C SER A 218 -17.74 -35.26 14.45
N VAL A 219 -18.37 -35.09 15.62
CA VAL A 219 -17.78 -35.46 16.92
C VAL A 219 -17.39 -36.95 16.97
N LYS A 220 -18.10 -37.82 16.25
CA LYS A 220 -17.89 -39.28 16.31
C LYS A 220 -16.72 -39.75 15.45
N THR A 221 -16.48 -39.09 14.33
CA THR A 221 -15.54 -39.56 13.30
C THR A 221 -14.37 -38.62 13.06
N ALA A 222 -14.49 -37.34 13.47
CA ALA A 222 -13.52 -36.29 13.21
C ALA A 222 -13.42 -35.29 14.39
N ALA A 223 -13.39 -35.79 15.62
CA ALA A 223 -13.37 -34.95 16.84
C ALA A 223 -12.23 -33.92 16.85
N ALA A 224 -11.04 -34.29 16.36
CA ALA A 224 -9.89 -33.39 16.28
C ALA A 224 -10.13 -32.20 15.34
N SER A 225 -10.97 -32.36 14.30
CA SER A 225 -11.29 -31.28 13.36
C SER A 225 -12.15 -30.19 13.97
N LYS A 226 -12.75 -30.42 15.16
CA LYS A 226 -13.45 -29.38 15.93
C LYS A 226 -12.51 -28.45 16.68
N ILE A 227 -11.21 -28.77 16.73
CA ILE A 227 -10.19 -28.06 17.51
C ILE A 227 -9.29 -27.29 16.55
N ILE A 228 -9.28 -25.97 16.72
CA ILE A 228 -8.44 -25.03 15.97
C ILE A 228 -7.24 -24.70 16.86
N LEU A 229 -6.10 -25.31 16.55
CA LEU A 229 -4.85 -25.14 17.30
C LEU A 229 -4.14 -23.84 16.91
N ARG A 230 -3.53 -23.16 17.88
CA ARG A 230 -2.89 -21.86 17.65
C ARG A 230 -1.79 -21.89 16.58
N ASP A 231 -0.81 -22.77 16.73
CA ASP A 231 0.40 -22.76 15.89
C ASP A 231 0.13 -23.00 14.39
N PRO A 232 -0.61 -24.04 13.98
CA PRO A 232 -0.92 -24.23 12.56
C PRO A 232 -1.79 -23.10 12.01
N THR A 233 -2.71 -22.55 12.80
CA THR A 233 -3.55 -21.42 12.37
C THR A 233 -2.73 -20.13 12.23
N LEU A 234 -1.76 -19.88 13.10
CA LEU A 234 -0.85 -18.73 12.97
C LEU A 234 0.05 -18.87 11.74
N ALA A 235 0.57 -20.07 11.47
CA ALA A 235 1.35 -20.34 10.27
C ALA A 235 0.52 -20.12 9.00
N TYR A 236 -0.74 -20.55 9.01
CA TYR A 236 -1.66 -20.31 7.91
C TYR A 236 -1.99 -18.83 7.71
N LEU A 237 -2.22 -18.06 8.78
CA LEU A 237 -2.38 -16.61 8.70
C LEU A 237 -1.18 -15.95 8.04
N ARG A 238 0.04 -16.28 8.48
CA ARG A 238 1.29 -15.73 7.91
C ARG A 238 1.35 -15.98 6.41
N LYS A 239 1.11 -17.22 5.99
CA LYS A 239 1.07 -17.58 4.57
C LYS A 239 0.08 -16.73 3.78
N LEU A 240 -1.16 -16.57 4.27
CA LEU A 240 -2.18 -15.75 3.59
C LEU A 240 -1.78 -14.26 3.51
N LEU A 241 -1.12 -13.74 4.54
CA LEU A 241 -0.62 -12.37 4.55
C LEU A 241 0.55 -12.17 3.60
N ASP A 242 1.49 -13.11 3.54
CA ASP A 242 2.62 -13.08 2.60
C ASP A 242 2.11 -13.14 1.14
N GLU A 243 1.15 -14.02 0.84
CA GLU A 243 0.49 -14.06 -0.48
C GLU A 243 -0.26 -12.76 -0.81
N ALA A 244 -0.79 -12.05 0.18
CA ALA A 244 -1.42 -10.75 -0.01
C ALA A 244 -0.38 -9.65 -0.31
N ASP A 245 0.77 -9.67 0.37
CA ASP A 245 1.87 -8.73 0.12
C ASP A 245 2.50 -8.94 -1.27
N ASP A 246 2.65 -10.19 -1.71
CA ASP A 246 3.11 -10.52 -3.07
C ASP A 246 2.19 -9.92 -4.14
N LYS A 247 0.88 -10.10 -3.97
CA LYS A 247 -0.14 -9.50 -4.86
C LYS A 247 -0.13 -7.97 -4.81
N SER A 248 0.10 -7.38 -3.64
CA SER A 248 0.24 -5.93 -3.49
C SER A 248 1.48 -5.40 -4.20
N THR A 249 2.59 -6.15 -4.18
CA THR A 249 3.84 -5.78 -4.87
C THR A 249 3.64 -5.74 -6.37
N ALA A 250 2.90 -6.70 -6.94
CA ALA A 250 2.56 -6.74 -8.37
C ALA A 250 1.76 -5.53 -8.90
N THR A 251 1.15 -4.73 -8.02
CA THR A 251 0.40 -3.51 -8.39
C THR A 251 0.91 -2.27 -7.66
N SER A 252 2.08 -2.37 -7.02
CA SER A 252 2.67 -1.28 -6.26
C SER A 252 3.12 -0.16 -7.19
N LYS A 253 2.94 1.08 -6.74
CA LYS A 253 3.38 2.27 -7.48
C LYS A 253 4.79 2.65 -6.98
N PRO A 254 5.85 2.52 -7.78
CA PRO A 254 7.22 2.78 -7.32
C PRO A 254 7.50 4.28 -7.13
N TYR A 255 6.85 5.15 -7.91
CA TYR A 255 7.18 6.59 -7.98
C TYR A 255 6.43 7.46 -6.97
N LYS A 256 6.04 6.92 -5.81
CA LYS A 256 5.21 7.63 -4.80
C LYS A 256 5.90 8.80 -4.12
N LYS A 257 7.23 8.80 -4.07
CA LYS A 257 8.02 9.84 -3.41
C LYS A 257 8.85 10.57 -4.44
N ARG A 258 9.02 11.87 -4.22
CA ARG A 258 9.93 12.71 -4.98
C ARG A 258 11.22 12.84 -4.17
N PRO A 259 12.36 12.35 -4.68
CA PRO A 259 13.66 12.58 -4.04
C PRO A 259 13.98 14.08 -3.98
N ASP A 260 14.72 14.50 -2.96
CA ASP A 260 15.14 15.90 -2.82
C ASP A 260 16.05 16.29 -3.99
N PRO A 261 15.83 17.46 -4.62
CA PRO A 261 16.64 17.89 -5.76
C PRO A 261 18.05 18.28 -5.31
N PHE A 262 19.07 17.78 -6.02
CA PHE A 262 20.44 18.27 -5.87
C PHE A 262 20.69 19.57 -6.64
N LEU A 263 20.14 19.65 -7.86
CA LEU A 263 20.18 20.84 -8.70
C LEU A 263 19.29 21.94 -8.10
N VAL A 264 19.81 23.15 -8.01
CA VAL A 264 19.09 24.29 -7.46
C VAL A 264 18.68 25.25 -8.57
N GLU A 265 17.37 25.50 -8.68
CA GLU A 265 16.85 26.49 -9.61
C GLU A 265 17.30 27.89 -9.16
N PHE A 266 18.00 28.60 -10.03
CA PHE A 266 18.46 29.97 -9.77
C PHE A 266 17.66 31.02 -10.55
N HIS A 267 16.95 30.60 -11.61
CA HIS A 267 16.14 31.46 -12.44
C HIS A 267 15.19 30.64 -13.32
N ALA A 268 14.00 31.17 -13.61
CA ALA A 268 13.01 30.57 -14.49
C ALA A 268 12.08 31.66 -15.01
N ASN A 269 11.36 31.42 -16.12
CA ASN A 269 10.29 32.32 -16.53
C ASN A 269 8.97 31.97 -15.82
N THR A 270 8.50 32.87 -14.95
CA THR A 270 7.41 32.58 -14.00
C THR A 270 6.00 32.84 -14.55
N LYS A 271 5.82 32.95 -15.87
CA LYS A 271 4.50 33.22 -16.45
C LYS A 271 3.76 31.90 -16.67
N GLU A 272 2.65 31.72 -15.96
CA GLU A 272 1.75 30.58 -16.16
C GLU A 272 1.12 30.59 -17.56
N GLY A 273 0.89 29.41 -18.13
CA GLY A 273 0.20 29.24 -19.41
C GLY A 273 1.04 29.52 -20.65
N LEU A 274 2.35 29.76 -20.52
CA LEU A 274 3.24 29.85 -21.68
C LEU A 274 3.39 28.48 -22.35
N LEU A 275 3.30 28.48 -23.68
CA LEU A 275 3.66 27.31 -24.48
C LEU A 275 5.17 27.05 -24.42
N HIS A 276 5.98 28.09 -24.32
CA HIS A 276 7.44 27.98 -24.25
C HIS A 276 7.97 28.58 -22.95
N SER A 277 8.65 27.75 -22.17
CA SER A 277 9.16 28.13 -20.85
C SER A 277 10.57 27.61 -20.63
N PHE A 278 11.24 28.13 -19.59
CA PHE A 278 12.56 27.67 -19.20
C PHE A 278 12.80 27.74 -17.69
N SER A 279 13.67 26.84 -17.22
CA SER A 279 14.27 26.87 -15.88
C SER A 279 15.78 26.66 -15.98
N GLY A 280 16.54 27.47 -15.24
CA GLY A 280 17.98 27.38 -15.09
C GLY A 280 18.37 26.77 -13.75
N PHE A 281 19.27 25.78 -13.77
CA PHE A 281 19.75 25.10 -12.57
C PHE A 281 21.27 25.12 -12.46
N ASP A 282 21.73 25.21 -11.21
CA ASP A 282 23.15 25.14 -10.85
C ASP A 282 23.32 24.20 -9.65
N VAL A 283 24.49 23.57 -9.57
CA VAL A 283 24.90 22.80 -8.39
C VAL A 283 25.49 23.70 -7.30
N ARG A 284 25.71 25.00 -7.55
CA ARG A 284 26.32 25.98 -6.62
C ARG A 284 27.76 25.64 -6.22
N TYR A 285 28.46 26.65 -5.74
CA TYR A 285 29.80 26.52 -5.18
C TYR A 285 29.77 26.13 -3.69
N ALA A 286 30.70 25.28 -3.28
CA ALA A 286 31.06 25.06 -1.87
C ALA A 286 32.56 25.26 -1.70
N LEU A 287 32.95 26.14 -0.76
CA LEU A 287 34.35 26.54 -0.55
C LEU A 287 35.04 26.97 -1.87
N LYS A 288 34.33 27.74 -2.69
CA LYS A 288 34.77 28.21 -4.02
C LYS A 288 35.11 27.10 -5.03
N LYS A 289 34.59 25.87 -4.84
CA LYS A 289 34.60 24.80 -5.84
C LYS A 289 33.21 24.46 -6.35
N TRP A 290 33.05 24.33 -7.67
CA TRP A 290 31.81 23.88 -8.29
C TRP A 290 31.62 22.38 -7.98
N ARG A 291 30.43 22.00 -7.51
CA ARG A 291 30.19 20.69 -6.85
C ARG A 291 30.02 19.51 -7.82
N HIS A 292 30.85 19.40 -8.87
CA HIS A 292 30.75 18.31 -9.87
C HIS A 292 30.88 16.91 -9.25
N GLU A 293 31.80 16.70 -8.30
CA GLU A 293 31.99 15.37 -7.68
C GLU A 293 30.75 14.92 -6.90
N ASN A 294 30.14 15.83 -6.14
CA ASN A 294 28.91 15.53 -5.41
C ASN A 294 27.74 15.31 -6.38
N TYR A 295 27.71 16.06 -7.48
CA TYR A 295 26.66 15.91 -8.47
C TYR A 295 26.77 14.56 -9.20
N ALA A 296 27.97 14.16 -9.62
CA ALA A 296 28.24 12.84 -10.19
C ALA A 296 27.75 11.73 -9.25
N LYS A 297 28.08 11.80 -7.96
CA LYS A 297 27.61 10.83 -6.96
C LYS A 297 26.08 10.79 -6.89
N HIS A 298 25.42 11.94 -6.92
CA HIS A 298 23.96 11.98 -6.90
C HIS A 298 23.35 11.37 -8.17
N LEU A 299 23.93 11.59 -9.35
CA LEU A 299 23.45 10.98 -10.60
C LEU A 299 23.50 9.45 -10.55
N ILE A 300 24.50 8.86 -9.89
CA ILE A 300 24.58 7.40 -9.69
C ILE A 300 23.37 6.86 -8.91
N GLU A 301 22.85 7.63 -7.95
CA GLU A 301 21.67 7.24 -7.15
C GLU A 301 20.40 7.08 -8.01
N TRP A 302 20.38 7.69 -9.20
CA TRP A 302 19.26 7.61 -10.16
C TRP A 302 19.37 6.44 -11.16
N LEU A 303 20.53 5.79 -11.26
CA LEU A 303 20.72 4.69 -12.23
C LEU A 303 19.72 3.54 -12.07
N PRO A 304 19.33 3.10 -10.86
CA PRO A 304 18.29 2.09 -10.71
C PRO A 304 16.96 2.50 -11.32
N GLU A 305 16.49 3.73 -11.10
CA GLU A 305 15.22 4.21 -11.65
C GLU A 305 15.30 4.44 -13.17
N PHE A 306 16.45 4.89 -13.66
CA PHE A 306 16.69 5.15 -15.08
C PHE A 306 16.80 3.86 -15.92
N SER A 307 17.41 2.81 -15.35
CA SER A 307 17.74 1.58 -16.08
C SER A 307 16.75 0.43 -15.90
N LEU A 308 15.81 0.49 -14.96
CA LEU A 308 14.93 -0.62 -14.61
C LEU A 308 13.46 -0.33 -14.87
N LYS A 309 12.68 -1.38 -15.17
CA LYS A 309 11.22 -1.28 -15.29
C LYS A 309 10.56 -0.95 -13.96
N ALA A 310 9.36 -0.39 -13.99
CA ALA A 310 8.59 -0.04 -12.79
C ALA A 310 8.31 -1.29 -11.93
N SER A 311 8.02 -2.42 -12.57
CA SER A 311 7.85 -3.74 -11.93
C SER A 311 9.13 -4.29 -11.28
N GLU A 312 10.31 -3.85 -11.71
CA GLU A 312 11.58 -4.22 -11.07
C GLU A 312 11.91 -3.31 -9.89
N ILE A 313 11.57 -2.01 -9.98
CA ILE A 313 11.82 -1.02 -8.92
C ILE A 313 11.05 -1.39 -7.64
N VAL A 314 9.81 -1.86 -7.76
CA VAL A 314 9.01 -2.30 -6.58
C VAL A 314 9.62 -3.49 -5.85
N ASN A 315 10.56 -4.21 -6.47
CA ASN A 315 11.24 -5.39 -5.93
C ASN A 315 12.66 -5.07 -5.38
N ILE A 316 13.04 -3.80 -5.30
CA ILE A 316 14.29 -3.40 -4.65
C ILE A 316 14.17 -3.61 -3.14
N LEU A 317 14.99 -4.51 -2.62
CA LEU A 317 15.06 -4.90 -1.21
C LEU A 317 16.49 -4.71 -0.69
N ALA A 318 16.64 -4.55 0.62
CA ALA A 318 17.96 -4.31 1.23
C ALA A 318 19.02 -5.37 0.85
N HIS A 319 18.62 -6.64 0.72
CA HIS A 319 19.54 -7.74 0.43
C HIS A 319 19.94 -7.85 -1.06
N ASN A 320 19.17 -7.25 -1.98
CA ASN A 320 19.45 -7.30 -3.41
C ASN A 320 19.90 -5.95 -4.01
N ALA A 321 19.87 -4.87 -3.21
CA ALA A 321 20.17 -3.50 -3.64
C ALA A 321 21.53 -3.36 -4.35
N LYS A 322 22.57 -4.05 -3.84
CA LYS A 322 23.90 -4.04 -4.46
C LYS A 322 23.88 -4.65 -5.87
N ALA A 323 23.28 -5.82 -6.02
CA ALA A 323 23.19 -6.51 -7.31
C ALA A 323 22.37 -5.69 -8.33
N ILE A 324 21.32 -5.01 -7.84
CA ILE A 324 20.51 -4.11 -8.67
C ILE A 324 21.33 -2.92 -9.16
N LEU A 325 22.07 -2.25 -8.27
CA LEU A 325 22.91 -1.11 -8.66
C LEU A 325 23.98 -1.52 -9.69
N ALA A 326 24.68 -2.64 -9.46
CA ALA A 326 25.68 -3.15 -10.39
C ALA A 326 25.06 -3.45 -11.78
N ARG A 327 23.88 -4.09 -11.83
CA ARG A 327 23.15 -4.35 -13.07
C ARG A 327 22.74 -3.06 -13.78
N SER A 328 22.29 -2.04 -13.03
CA SER A 328 21.92 -0.74 -13.59
C SER A 328 23.11 0.00 -14.18
N ILE A 329 24.28 -0.09 -13.55
CA ILE A 329 25.53 0.47 -14.07
C ILE A 329 25.95 -0.28 -15.35
N SER A 330 25.97 -1.62 -15.36
CA SER A 330 26.28 -2.39 -16.57
C SER A 330 25.31 -2.06 -17.71
N THR A 331 24.00 -2.00 -17.45
CA THR A 331 23.00 -1.61 -18.47
C THR A 331 23.30 -0.22 -19.05
N PHE A 332 23.71 0.72 -18.20
CA PHE A 332 24.08 2.07 -18.63
C PHE A 332 25.40 2.10 -19.40
N SER A 333 26.40 1.31 -18.99
CA SER A 333 27.73 1.26 -19.60
C SER A 333 27.78 0.47 -20.90
N ASP A 334 26.98 -0.58 -21.04
CA ASP A 334 26.94 -1.46 -22.21
C ASP A 334 26.06 -0.90 -23.35
N SER A 335 25.40 0.23 -23.12
CA SER A 335 24.56 0.90 -24.12
C SER A 335 25.38 1.39 -25.32
N GLU A 336 24.82 1.24 -26.53
CA GLU A 336 25.42 1.73 -27.77
C GLU A 336 25.36 3.26 -27.92
N LEU A 337 24.53 3.94 -27.11
CA LEU A 337 24.47 5.40 -27.13
C LEU A 337 25.77 6.04 -26.63
N PRO A 338 26.17 7.18 -27.22
CA PRO A 338 27.28 7.98 -26.70
C PRO A 338 27.13 8.28 -25.21
N ARG A 339 28.25 8.17 -24.47
CA ARG A 339 28.28 8.31 -23.01
C ARG A 339 27.78 9.68 -22.54
N ASP A 340 28.13 10.72 -23.27
CA ASP A 340 27.66 12.08 -23.04
C ASP A 340 26.15 12.20 -23.21
N ARG A 341 25.57 11.62 -24.26
CA ARG A 341 24.11 11.56 -24.44
C ARG A 341 23.43 10.85 -23.27
N LEU A 342 23.95 9.70 -22.83
CA LEU A 342 23.37 8.97 -21.70
C LEU A 342 23.41 9.77 -20.38
N ILE A 343 24.52 10.46 -20.11
CA ILE A 343 24.63 11.33 -18.93
C ILE A 343 23.63 12.50 -19.05
N ALA A 344 23.47 13.09 -20.23
CA ALA A 344 22.47 14.15 -20.45
C ALA A 344 21.04 13.65 -20.17
N GLU A 345 20.68 12.47 -20.69
CA GLU A 345 19.36 11.87 -20.46
C GLU A 345 19.14 11.53 -18.97
N LEU A 346 20.18 11.08 -18.26
CA LEU A 346 20.12 10.84 -16.82
C LEU A 346 19.94 12.13 -16.00
N ILE A 347 20.59 13.22 -16.41
CA ILE A 347 20.38 14.54 -15.81
C ILE A 347 18.92 14.98 -16.00
N LEU A 348 18.39 14.87 -17.23
CA LEU A 348 17.01 15.25 -17.53
C LEU A 348 16.04 14.44 -16.68
N HIS A 349 16.23 13.12 -16.61
CA HIS A 349 15.46 12.23 -15.75
C HIS A 349 15.44 12.71 -14.29
N SER A 350 16.61 13.03 -13.72
CA SER A 350 16.73 13.50 -12.34
C SER A 350 15.97 14.82 -12.08
N ILE A 351 15.97 15.74 -13.05
CA ILE A 351 15.22 17.01 -12.97
C ILE A 351 13.72 16.73 -12.99
N LEU A 352 13.25 15.93 -13.95
CA LEU A 352 11.83 15.60 -14.08
C LEU A 352 11.30 14.92 -12.82
N ARG A 353 12.06 14.00 -12.23
CA ARG A 353 11.65 13.25 -11.03
C ARG A 353 11.69 14.04 -9.73
N SER A 354 12.65 14.95 -9.59
CA SER A 354 12.79 15.76 -8.39
C SER A 354 11.92 17.03 -8.40
N ARG A 355 11.56 17.54 -9.58
CA ARG A 355 10.83 18.82 -9.72
C ARG A 355 9.38 18.67 -10.16
N GLN A 356 9.06 17.67 -10.97
CA GLN A 356 7.71 17.44 -11.46
C GLN A 356 7.06 16.24 -10.76
N ASP A 357 5.74 16.20 -10.76
CA ASP A 357 5.00 15.01 -10.33
C ASP A 357 4.99 13.97 -11.46
N SER A 358 6.18 13.43 -11.73
CA SER A 358 6.42 12.62 -12.93
C SER A 358 6.64 11.14 -12.62
N GLU A 359 6.07 10.29 -13.47
CA GLU A 359 6.28 8.84 -13.50
C GLU A 359 6.96 8.45 -14.83
N PRO A 360 8.18 7.88 -14.82
CA PRO A 360 8.92 7.59 -16.03
C PRO A 360 8.39 6.34 -16.74
N VAL A 361 8.25 6.43 -18.05
CA VAL A 361 8.16 5.28 -18.95
C VAL A 361 9.57 4.71 -19.09
N ALA A 362 9.90 3.84 -18.14
CA ALA A 362 11.25 3.37 -17.90
C ALA A 362 11.92 2.71 -19.13
N CYS A 363 13.25 2.74 -19.14
CA CYS A 363 14.10 2.12 -20.14
C CYS A 363 13.94 2.61 -21.59
N LYS A 364 13.14 3.66 -21.86
CA LYS A 364 12.93 4.19 -23.23
C LYS A 364 14.23 4.54 -23.95
N VAL A 365 15.18 5.13 -23.24
CA VAL A 365 16.51 5.49 -23.78
C VAL A 365 17.26 4.29 -24.38
N PHE A 366 16.98 3.08 -23.92
CA PHE A 366 17.61 1.83 -24.40
C PHE A 366 16.74 1.07 -25.40
N TYR A 367 15.51 1.52 -25.66
CA TYR A 367 14.56 0.80 -26.48
C TYR A 367 14.74 1.08 -27.98
N LYS A 368 14.89 0.00 -28.76
CA LYS A 368 14.98 0.06 -30.22
C LYS A 368 13.63 -0.29 -30.85
N SER A 369 13.16 0.57 -31.74
CA SER A 369 12.02 0.29 -32.63
C SER A 369 12.56 0.18 -34.06
N ALA A 370 12.30 -0.96 -34.73
CA ALA A 370 12.86 -1.27 -36.05
C ALA A 370 14.40 -1.04 -36.13
N ASP A 371 15.12 -1.53 -35.10
CA ASP A 371 16.57 -1.39 -34.92
C ASP A 371 17.11 0.05 -34.78
N LYS A 372 16.22 1.04 -34.60
CA LYS A 372 16.57 2.44 -34.35
C LYS A 372 16.19 2.88 -32.95
N LEU A 373 17.07 3.64 -32.32
CA LEU A 373 16.79 4.32 -31.07
C LEU A 373 15.98 5.59 -31.35
N SER A 374 15.09 5.94 -30.43
CA SER A 374 14.37 7.22 -30.48
C SER A 374 15.32 8.39 -30.21
N GLU A 375 15.02 9.56 -30.77
CA GLU A 375 15.70 10.81 -30.40
C GLU A 375 15.35 11.24 -28.96
N PHE A 376 14.15 10.88 -28.49
CA PHE A 376 13.67 11.22 -27.15
C PHE A 376 14.03 10.12 -26.15
N GLY A 377 15.09 10.30 -25.37
CA GLY A 377 15.53 9.28 -24.40
C GLY A 377 14.59 9.15 -23.19
N ASN A 378 13.98 10.26 -22.78
CA ASN A 378 13.06 10.31 -21.65
C ASN A 378 11.61 10.34 -22.11
N ALA A 379 10.74 9.62 -21.42
CA ALA A 379 9.30 9.83 -21.50
C ALA A 379 8.70 9.73 -20.10
N HIS A 380 7.92 10.73 -19.72
CA HIS A 380 7.34 10.82 -18.39
C HIS A 380 5.85 11.11 -18.48
N ILE A 381 5.07 10.46 -17.63
CA ILE A 381 3.67 10.83 -17.35
C ILE A 381 3.74 11.88 -16.24
N VAL A 382 3.35 13.11 -16.53
CA VAL A 382 3.40 14.22 -15.56
C VAL A 382 1.99 14.55 -15.12
N GLN A 383 1.74 14.39 -13.83
CA GLN A 383 0.45 14.70 -13.23
C GLN A 383 0.32 16.20 -13.03
N MET A 384 -0.73 16.78 -13.59
CA MET A 384 -1.03 18.19 -13.48
C MET A 384 -2.13 18.41 -12.42
N PRO A 385 -1.99 19.39 -11.51
CA PRO A 385 -3.10 19.78 -10.64
C PRO A 385 -4.28 20.28 -11.48
N ASP A 386 -5.47 19.71 -11.24
CA ASP A 386 -6.75 20.13 -11.85
C ASP A 386 -6.79 20.13 -13.39
N GLN A 387 -5.89 19.38 -14.05
CA GLN A 387 -5.82 19.22 -15.50
C GLN A 387 -5.53 17.77 -15.86
N ASP A 388 -5.69 17.43 -17.13
CA ASP A 388 -5.29 16.13 -17.66
C ASP A 388 -3.78 15.92 -17.52
N ASP A 389 -3.40 14.67 -17.27
CA ASP A 389 -1.99 14.26 -17.23
C ASP A 389 -1.33 14.55 -18.58
N GLN A 390 -0.06 14.93 -18.54
CA GLN A 390 0.73 15.22 -19.73
C GLN A 390 1.72 14.11 -20.04
N LEU A 391 1.98 13.90 -21.33
CA LEU A 391 3.10 13.09 -21.80
C LEU A 391 4.27 14.02 -22.08
N TRP A 392 5.36 13.86 -21.34
CA TRP A 392 6.57 14.63 -21.52
C TRP A 392 7.61 13.80 -22.28
N LEU A 393 7.87 14.14 -23.56
CA LEU A 393 8.86 13.47 -24.40
C LEU A 393 10.16 14.28 -24.44
N GLY A 394 11.15 13.79 -23.69
CA GLY A 394 12.35 14.54 -23.37
C GLY A 394 13.52 14.29 -24.30
N LEU A 395 14.24 15.38 -24.60
CA LEU A 395 15.45 15.37 -25.39
C LEU A 395 16.57 16.06 -24.62
N ALA A 396 17.73 15.41 -24.48
CA ALA A 396 18.85 15.96 -23.72
C ALA A 396 20.13 16.08 -24.56
N ARG A 397 20.90 17.14 -24.32
CA ARG A 397 22.22 17.36 -24.94
C ARG A 397 23.25 17.86 -23.93
N LEU A 398 24.47 17.35 -24.06
CA LEU A 398 25.69 17.92 -23.49
C LEU A 398 26.41 18.72 -24.58
N ILE A 399 26.69 19.98 -24.31
CA ILE A 399 27.16 20.96 -25.29
C ILE A 399 28.50 21.50 -24.85
N LYS A 400 29.54 21.19 -25.62
CA LYS A 400 30.88 21.72 -25.37
C LYS A 400 30.93 23.21 -25.73
N ALA A 401 31.95 23.89 -25.23
CA ALA A 401 32.16 25.30 -25.53
C ALA A 401 32.12 25.58 -27.05
N ASN A 402 31.35 26.60 -27.45
CA ASN A 402 31.13 27.07 -28.83
C ASN A 402 30.17 26.23 -29.71
N ASP A 403 29.61 25.13 -29.23
CA ASP A 403 28.71 24.27 -30.04
C ASP A 403 27.21 24.58 -29.83
N MET A 404 26.89 25.64 -29.08
CA MET A 404 25.51 25.97 -28.68
C MET A 404 24.61 26.23 -29.90
N ASP A 405 24.97 27.16 -30.78
CA ASP A 405 24.09 27.56 -31.89
C ASP A 405 23.77 26.39 -32.83
N THR A 406 24.79 25.60 -33.19
CA THR A 406 24.62 24.37 -33.99
C THR A 406 23.74 23.34 -33.28
N THR A 407 23.88 23.19 -31.96
CA THR A 407 23.01 22.28 -31.20
C THR A 407 21.57 22.76 -31.19
N LEU A 408 21.34 24.07 -31.01
CA LEU A 408 19.99 24.65 -31.05
C LEU A 408 19.34 24.48 -32.42
N GLU A 409 20.09 24.58 -33.52
CA GLU A 409 19.63 24.27 -34.88
C GLU A 409 19.19 22.81 -35.01
N GLN A 410 20.04 21.86 -34.63
CA GLN A 410 19.72 20.43 -34.68
C GLN A 410 18.49 20.05 -33.85
N ILE A 411 18.33 20.64 -32.66
CA ILE A 411 17.16 20.38 -31.82
C ILE A 411 15.89 20.86 -32.52
N ARG A 412 15.92 22.03 -33.17
CA ARG A 412 14.77 22.56 -33.89
C ARG A 412 14.37 21.68 -35.06
N GLU A 413 15.34 21.15 -35.82
CA GLU A 413 15.11 20.19 -36.90
C GLU A 413 14.44 18.91 -36.37
N ILE A 414 14.98 18.32 -35.28
CA ILE A 414 14.41 17.12 -34.66
C ILE A 414 12.96 17.35 -34.22
N LEU A 415 12.69 18.50 -33.59
CA LEU A 415 11.34 18.84 -33.16
C LEU A 415 10.40 18.99 -34.37
N ASP A 416 10.83 19.71 -35.42
CA ASP A 416 10.05 19.92 -36.64
C ASP A 416 9.62 18.59 -37.28
N GLU A 417 10.57 17.67 -37.45
CA GLU A 417 10.33 16.33 -38.00
C GLU A 417 9.41 15.47 -37.11
N THR A 418 9.47 15.71 -35.80
CA THR A 418 8.66 14.98 -34.81
C THR A 418 7.18 15.30 -34.94
N ILE A 419 6.80 16.51 -35.34
CA ILE A 419 5.38 16.88 -35.53
C ILE A 419 4.88 16.35 -36.88
N SER A 420 4.84 15.02 -36.99
CA SER A 420 4.28 14.29 -38.12
C SER A 420 3.54 13.05 -37.63
N GLU A 421 2.51 12.63 -38.37
CA GLU A 421 1.68 11.48 -38.00
C GLU A 421 2.52 10.20 -37.85
N THR A 422 3.49 10.00 -38.75
CA THR A 422 4.39 8.84 -38.75
C THR A 422 5.24 8.79 -37.48
N VAL A 423 5.90 9.89 -37.11
CA VAL A 423 6.82 9.91 -35.96
C VAL A 423 6.05 9.86 -34.65
N LEU A 424 4.97 10.62 -34.50
CA LEU A 424 4.15 10.58 -33.29
C LEU A 424 3.51 9.22 -33.07
N SER A 425 3.04 8.56 -34.14
CA SER A 425 2.50 7.20 -34.04
C SER A 425 3.57 6.19 -33.61
N ALA A 426 4.80 6.32 -34.13
CA ALA A 426 5.91 5.48 -33.72
C ALA A 426 6.28 5.71 -32.24
N GLU A 427 6.37 6.97 -31.80
CA GLU A 427 6.61 7.30 -30.39
C GLU A 427 5.50 6.77 -29.48
N ARG A 428 4.24 6.91 -29.89
CA ARG A 428 3.10 6.34 -29.16
C ARG A 428 3.27 4.83 -28.96
N GLU A 429 3.61 4.09 -30.00
CA GLU A 429 3.81 2.64 -29.91
C GLU A 429 4.95 2.26 -28.97
N ILE A 430 6.03 3.03 -28.94
CA ILE A 430 7.13 2.86 -27.97
C ILE A 430 6.59 3.05 -26.54
N ILE A 431 5.83 4.11 -26.30
CA ILE A 431 5.25 4.39 -24.98
C ILE A 431 4.30 3.27 -24.54
N ILE A 432 3.40 2.82 -25.42
CA ILE A 432 2.48 1.71 -25.12
C ILE A 432 3.25 0.44 -24.77
N SER A 433 4.32 0.14 -25.51
CA SER A 433 5.11 -1.08 -25.34
C SER A 433 5.92 -1.13 -24.05
N LEU A 434 6.39 0.04 -23.58
CA LEU A 434 7.25 0.15 -22.40
C LEU A 434 6.49 0.46 -21.11
N ARG A 435 5.36 1.18 -21.20
CA ARG A 435 4.58 1.57 -20.04
C ARG A 435 4.01 0.34 -19.35
N GLU A 436 4.04 0.34 -18.02
CA GLU A 436 3.43 -0.69 -17.18
C GLU A 436 2.25 -0.10 -16.38
N PRO A 437 1.02 -0.06 -16.92
CA PRO A 437 -0.09 0.71 -16.34
C PRO A 437 -0.43 0.33 -14.88
N LEU A 438 -0.22 -0.93 -14.51
CA LEU A 438 -0.42 -1.41 -13.13
C LEU A 438 0.52 -0.76 -12.12
N HIS A 439 1.65 -0.19 -12.56
CA HIS A 439 2.63 0.50 -11.72
C HIS A 439 2.56 2.03 -11.83
N HIS A 440 1.74 2.56 -12.73
CA HIS A 440 1.55 4.00 -12.92
C HIS A 440 0.22 4.47 -12.34
N GLN A 441 0.08 5.75 -12.04
CA GLN A 441 -1.17 6.39 -11.64
C GLN A 441 -1.68 7.35 -12.72
N PRO A 442 -2.29 6.86 -13.82
CA PRO A 442 -3.01 7.78 -14.70
C PRO A 442 -4.29 8.24 -13.99
N LYS A 443 -4.47 9.55 -13.84
CA LYS A 443 -5.67 10.15 -13.23
C LYS A 443 -6.77 10.46 -14.26
N ALA A 444 -6.44 10.45 -15.55
CA ALA A 444 -7.36 10.89 -16.60
C ALA A 444 -7.63 9.82 -17.68
N ASP A 445 -8.91 9.58 -17.97
CA ASP A 445 -9.36 8.75 -19.10
C ASP A 445 -8.87 9.33 -20.44
N SER A 446 -8.77 10.65 -20.55
CA SER A 446 -8.28 11.34 -21.75
C SER A 446 -6.82 11.03 -22.08
N PHE A 447 -5.94 10.91 -21.08
CA PHE A 447 -4.54 10.51 -21.30
C PHE A 447 -4.46 9.10 -21.88
N ASN A 448 -5.23 8.16 -21.34
CA ASN A 448 -5.27 6.79 -21.85
C ASN A 448 -5.91 6.74 -23.25
N GLN A 449 -6.92 7.57 -23.52
CA GLN A 449 -7.52 7.71 -24.84
C GLN A 449 -6.51 8.27 -25.85
N ALA A 450 -5.74 9.30 -25.51
CA ALA A 450 -4.72 9.89 -26.37
C ALA A 450 -3.57 8.91 -26.74
N LEU A 451 -3.29 7.96 -25.84
CA LEU A 451 -2.34 6.87 -26.07
C LEU A 451 -2.97 5.62 -26.70
N HIS A 452 -4.27 5.61 -26.98
CA HIS A 452 -4.89 4.45 -27.62
C HIS A 452 -4.41 4.35 -29.09
N ARG A 453 -4.10 3.13 -29.56
CA ARG A 453 -3.50 2.88 -30.88
C ARG A 453 -4.30 3.46 -32.06
N ASN A 454 -5.62 3.49 -31.91
CA ASN A 454 -6.53 3.96 -32.96
C ASN A 454 -6.93 5.44 -32.80
N SER A 455 -6.37 6.17 -31.83
CA SER A 455 -6.69 7.58 -31.63
C SER A 455 -5.93 8.48 -32.61
N PRO A 456 -6.54 9.58 -33.08
CA PRO A 456 -5.86 10.61 -33.85
C PRO A 456 -4.56 11.07 -33.17
N VAL A 457 -3.55 11.46 -33.95
CA VAL A 457 -2.30 12.02 -33.40
C VAL A 457 -2.51 13.36 -32.71
N ASP A 458 -3.56 14.11 -33.09
CA ASP A 458 -3.97 15.35 -32.44
C ASP A 458 -4.29 15.17 -30.95
N ASP A 459 -4.91 14.05 -30.57
CA ASP A 459 -5.20 13.75 -29.16
C ASP A 459 -3.92 13.60 -28.35
N MET A 460 -2.87 12.99 -28.93
CA MET A 460 -1.56 12.89 -28.29
C MET A 460 -0.87 14.24 -28.24
N LEU A 461 -0.97 15.07 -29.28
CA LEU A 461 -0.41 16.42 -29.29
C LEU A 461 -0.99 17.31 -28.17
N ASN A 462 -2.29 17.18 -27.87
CA ASN A 462 -2.96 17.97 -26.84
C ASN A 462 -2.39 17.72 -25.42
N ILE A 463 -1.87 16.51 -25.17
CA ILE A 463 -1.26 16.14 -23.89
C ILE A 463 0.27 16.24 -23.91
N LEU A 464 0.88 16.58 -25.05
CA LEU A 464 2.33 16.51 -25.25
C LEU A 464 3.05 17.74 -24.71
N CYS A 465 4.20 17.51 -24.10
CA CYS A 465 5.20 18.52 -23.76
C CYS A 465 6.59 18.01 -24.13
N PHE A 466 7.44 18.89 -24.66
CA PHE A 466 8.84 18.59 -24.97
C PHE A 466 9.76 19.22 -23.92
N PRO A 467 10.16 18.50 -22.86
CA PRO A 467 11.23 18.95 -22.01
C PRO A 467 12.59 18.79 -22.72
N ILE A 468 13.32 19.88 -22.87
CA ILE A 468 14.62 19.92 -23.56
C ILE A 468 15.70 20.27 -22.55
N LEU A 469 16.65 19.37 -22.32
CA LEU A 469 17.81 19.66 -21.47
C LEU A 469 18.99 20.15 -22.31
N LEU A 470 19.48 21.34 -21.98
CA LEU A 470 20.73 21.90 -22.46
C LEU A 470 21.70 21.97 -21.29
N THR A 471 22.65 21.03 -21.26
CA THR A 471 23.75 21.08 -20.30
C THR A 471 25.02 21.50 -21.04
N TYR A 472 25.72 22.52 -20.56
CA TYR A 472 26.76 23.16 -21.37
C TYR A 472 27.91 23.74 -20.56
N ASP A 473 29.11 23.79 -21.15
CA ASP A 473 30.25 24.48 -20.54
C ASP A 473 30.00 26.00 -20.53
N SER A 474 29.80 26.56 -19.34
CA SER A 474 29.44 27.96 -19.15
C SER A 474 30.66 28.87 -19.05
N ALA A 475 30.67 29.94 -19.84
CA ALA A 475 31.71 30.95 -19.76
C ALA A 475 31.71 31.65 -18.39
N ALA A 476 30.52 31.89 -17.82
CA ALA A 476 30.37 32.49 -16.50
C ALA A 476 30.93 31.63 -15.35
N LEU A 477 31.05 30.31 -15.54
CA LEU A 477 31.62 29.38 -14.56
C LEU A 477 33.10 29.05 -14.82
N SER A 478 33.58 29.22 -16.05
CA SER A 478 34.95 28.85 -16.47
C SER A 478 36.07 29.51 -15.66
N SER A 479 35.83 30.70 -15.11
CA SER A 479 36.79 31.46 -14.30
C SER A 479 36.77 31.08 -12.82
N GLY A 480 36.00 30.07 -12.43
CA GLY A 480 35.78 29.67 -11.04
C GLY A 480 34.82 30.61 -10.31
N TRP A 481 34.83 30.56 -8.97
CA TRP A 481 33.88 31.33 -8.17
C TRP A 481 34.09 32.85 -8.28
N LEU A 482 33.05 33.55 -8.74
CA LEU A 482 32.91 35.01 -8.73
C LEU A 482 31.66 35.41 -7.94
N THR A 483 31.59 36.63 -7.42
CA THR A 483 30.45 37.05 -6.56
C THR A 483 29.15 37.25 -7.35
N ASP A 484 29.28 37.68 -8.60
CA ASP A 484 28.22 37.99 -9.56
C ASP A 484 27.90 36.83 -10.51
N TYR A 485 28.49 35.65 -10.29
CA TYR A 485 28.38 34.52 -11.23
C TYR A 485 26.92 34.13 -11.53
N VAL A 486 26.03 34.19 -10.53
CA VAL A 486 24.61 33.86 -10.70
C VAL A 486 23.91 34.87 -11.60
N ASP A 487 24.26 36.15 -11.54
CA ASP A 487 23.65 37.17 -12.39
C ASP A 487 24.14 37.04 -13.84
N ASN A 488 25.42 36.69 -14.02
CA ASN A 488 25.96 36.34 -15.34
C ASN A 488 25.27 35.09 -15.92
N LEU A 489 25.02 34.06 -15.11
CA LEU A 489 24.26 32.87 -15.52
C LEU A 489 22.83 33.20 -15.95
N LYS A 490 22.14 34.13 -15.28
CA LYS A 490 20.79 34.56 -15.70
C LYS A 490 20.80 35.14 -17.09
N ILE A 491 21.74 36.04 -17.38
CA ILE A 491 21.89 36.67 -18.70
C ILE A 491 22.19 35.60 -19.76
N GLU A 492 23.07 34.66 -19.45
CA GLU A 492 23.47 33.57 -20.34
C GLU A 492 22.27 32.68 -20.72
N ILE A 493 21.53 32.16 -19.74
CA ILE A 493 20.39 31.27 -20.03
C ILE A 493 19.22 31.99 -20.71
N GLU A 494 18.97 33.27 -20.37
CA GLU A 494 17.96 34.08 -21.06
C GLU A 494 18.34 34.27 -22.53
N THR A 495 19.63 34.48 -22.82
CA THR A 495 20.12 34.63 -24.18
C THR A 495 19.90 33.34 -24.96
N HIS A 496 20.32 32.19 -24.43
CA HIS A 496 20.11 30.89 -25.09
C HIS A 496 18.63 30.57 -25.31
N PHE A 497 17.77 30.85 -24.33
CA PHE A 497 16.32 30.68 -24.48
C PHE A 497 15.75 31.57 -25.59
N ARG A 498 16.15 32.85 -25.65
CA ARG A 498 15.70 33.78 -26.70
C ARG A 498 16.16 33.33 -28.08
N THR A 499 17.43 32.91 -28.23
CA THR A 499 17.97 32.40 -29.50
C THR A 499 17.20 31.17 -29.98
N PHE A 500 16.94 30.22 -29.09
CA PHE A 500 16.17 29.04 -29.44
C PHE A 500 14.74 29.39 -29.88
N THR A 501 14.06 30.25 -29.14
CA THR A 501 12.65 30.59 -29.38
C THR A 501 12.43 31.53 -30.57
N SER A 502 13.40 32.37 -30.93
CA SER A 502 13.26 33.32 -32.06
C SER A 502 13.16 32.64 -33.41
N GLU A 503 13.66 31.41 -33.52
CA GLU A 503 13.76 30.67 -34.77
C GLU A 503 13.04 29.32 -34.70
N LEU A 504 12.05 29.19 -33.81
CA LEU A 504 11.22 27.99 -33.72
C LEU A 504 10.37 27.79 -35.00
N PRO A 505 10.28 26.56 -35.52
CA PRO A 505 9.34 26.18 -36.56
C PRO A 505 7.87 26.44 -36.18
N GLU A 506 6.98 26.70 -37.15
CA GLU A 506 5.57 27.10 -36.91
C GLU A 506 4.74 26.01 -36.23
N ASN A 507 4.95 24.75 -36.57
CA ASN A 507 4.36 23.59 -35.90
C ASN A 507 4.78 23.50 -34.41
N ILE A 508 6.02 23.87 -34.08
CA ILE A 508 6.53 23.87 -32.70
C ILE A 508 6.02 25.05 -31.89
N LYS A 509 5.65 26.16 -32.54
CA LYS A 509 5.08 27.31 -31.83
C LYS A 509 3.76 26.99 -31.11
N GLN A 510 3.07 25.92 -31.53
CA GLN A 510 1.76 25.53 -31.00
C GLN A 510 1.83 24.43 -29.93
N VAL A 511 3.00 23.82 -29.73
CA VAL A 511 3.19 22.76 -28.73
C VAL A 511 3.93 23.27 -27.49
N LYS A 512 3.76 22.57 -26.37
CA LYS A 512 4.44 22.91 -25.12
C LYS A 512 5.91 22.49 -25.19
N VAL A 513 6.81 23.43 -24.92
CA VAL A 513 8.26 23.20 -24.83
C VAL A 513 8.77 23.79 -23.51
N HIS A 514 9.48 22.98 -22.72
CA HIS A 514 10.12 23.43 -21.48
C HIS A 514 11.62 23.22 -21.58
N ILE A 515 12.40 24.31 -21.58
CA ILE A 515 13.86 24.23 -21.69
C ILE A 515 14.48 24.23 -20.29
N PHE A 516 15.22 23.18 -19.98
CA PHE A 516 16.03 23.08 -18.78
C PHE A 516 17.48 23.41 -19.13
N LEU A 517 18.02 24.49 -18.56
CA LEU A 517 19.40 24.91 -18.79
C LEU A 517 20.24 24.60 -17.55
N VAL A 518 21.33 23.86 -17.75
CA VAL A 518 22.28 23.47 -16.70
C VAL A 518 23.68 23.92 -17.12
N PRO A 519 24.05 25.18 -16.86
CA PRO A 519 25.42 25.64 -17.01
C PRO A 519 26.37 24.84 -16.09
N MET A 520 27.52 24.43 -16.64
CA MET A 520 28.55 23.67 -15.93
C MET A 520 29.91 24.38 -15.99
N GLU A 521 30.71 24.20 -14.94
CA GLU A 521 32.11 24.65 -14.94
C GLU A 521 32.95 23.83 -15.94
N SER A 522 32.72 22.52 -16.00
CA SER A 522 33.33 21.61 -16.98
C SER A 522 32.53 20.31 -17.07
N ILE A 523 32.00 20.02 -18.25
CA ILE A 523 31.36 18.74 -18.58
C ILE A 523 32.35 17.58 -18.45
N GLU A 524 33.61 17.80 -18.83
CA GLU A 524 34.66 16.79 -18.73
C GLU A 524 34.88 16.37 -17.27
N HIS A 525 34.95 17.33 -16.34
CA HIS A 525 35.10 17.04 -14.91
C HIS A 525 33.92 16.21 -14.37
N LEU A 526 32.68 16.56 -14.73
CA LEU A 526 31.51 15.78 -14.32
C LEU A 526 31.56 14.36 -14.88
N THR A 527 31.84 14.22 -16.18
CA THR A 527 31.86 12.92 -16.87
C THR A 527 32.92 12.00 -16.29
N LYS A 528 34.12 12.52 -16.04
CA LYS A 528 35.21 11.78 -15.41
C LYS A 528 34.86 11.34 -13.99
N ALA A 529 34.29 12.23 -13.18
CA ALA A 529 33.86 11.89 -11.82
C ALA A 529 32.77 10.80 -11.84
N PHE A 530 31.77 10.92 -12.73
CA PHE A 530 30.70 9.95 -12.90
C PHE A 530 31.25 8.56 -13.26
N ASN A 531 32.10 8.48 -14.29
CA ASN A 531 32.70 7.22 -14.73
C ASN A 531 33.55 6.58 -13.62
N SER A 532 34.35 7.38 -12.90
CA SER A 532 35.14 6.87 -11.77
C SER A 532 34.27 6.29 -10.65
N TYR A 533 33.07 6.82 -10.43
CA TYR A 533 32.12 6.23 -9.47
C TYR A 533 31.50 4.94 -10.00
N CYS A 534 31.14 4.86 -11.28
CA CYS A 534 30.65 3.62 -11.89
C CYS A 534 31.68 2.49 -11.74
N GLU A 535 32.93 2.72 -12.16
CA GLU A 535 34.02 1.74 -12.09
C GLU A 535 34.23 1.20 -10.66
N LYS A 536 34.29 2.10 -9.67
CA LYS A 536 34.45 1.72 -8.25
C LYS A 536 33.30 0.86 -7.73
N LEU A 537 32.07 1.08 -8.21
CA LEU A 537 30.90 0.36 -7.75
C LEU A 537 30.73 -0.99 -8.46
N GLU A 538 31.26 -1.14 -9.67
CA GLU A 538 31.35 -2.42 -10.38
C GLU A 538 32.36 -3.38 -9.72
N GLU A 539 33.42 -2.85 -9.11
CA GLU A 539 34.45 -3.62 -8.40
C GLU A 539 34.01 -4.14 -7.01
N LEU A 540 32.97 -3.54 -6.40
CA LEU A 540 32.49 -3.92 -5.07
C LEU A 540 31.78 -5.26 -5.10
#